data_AF-A0A2N1PNP2-F1
#
_entry.id   AF-A0A2N1PNP2-F1
#
_cell.length_a   1.000
_cell.length_b   1.000
_cell.length_c   1.000
_cell.angle_alpha   90.00
_cell.angle_beta   90.00
_cell.angle_gamma   90.00
#
_symmetry.space_group_name_H-M   'P 1'
#
loop_
_entity.id
_entity.type
_entity.pdbx_description
1 polymer ?
#
loop_
_entity_poly.entity_id
_entity_poly.type
_entity_poly.pdbx_seq_one_letter_code
_entity_poly.pdbx_strand_id
1 'polypeptide(L)'
;MQNKEFYIFIFDHDTTHFSISGPIDGECVTDWLKAVEDELSKGRQLQCFDLDKGVLNAYLRKAISDGYTIIDVDKIIIPPRDTSADYKGKLPKYAQKAKIDRVVKLLCKGGCKKIVWAEMNVPFPGKDILNKSDLGDYTAQCLVCKKIAKDCYNWSR
;
A
#
# COMPACT_ATOMS: atom_id res chain seq x y z
N MET A 1 0.93 1.78 -21.75
CA MET A 1 -0.43 1.32 -21.38
C MET A 1 -0.95 2.31 -20.36
N GLN A 2 -2.12 2.92 -20.58
CA GLN A 2 -2.78 3.71 -19.54
C GLN A 2 -3.24 2.73 -18.46
N ASN A 3 -2.68 2.84 -17.24
CA ASN A 3 -3.23 2.12 -16.09
C ASN A 3 -4.68 2.61 -15.92
N LYS A 4 -5.63 1.67 -15.92
CA LYS A 4 -7.01 2.00 -15.60
C LYS A 4 -7.06 2.42 -14.13
N GLU A 5 -7.48 3.65 -13.87
CA GLU A 5 -7.71 4.17 -12.52
C GLU A 5 -9.06 3.65 -12.02
N PHE A 6 -9.04 2.93 -10.90
CA PHE A 6 -10.25 2.48 -10.21
C PHE A 6 -10.46 3.28 -8.92
N TYR A 7 -11.71 3.40 -8.52
CA TYR A 7 -12.13 4.00 -7.25
C TYR A 7 -12.95 2.97 -6.49
N ILE A 8 -12.66 2.79 -5.21
CA ILE A 8 -13.41 1.92 -4.31
C ILE A 8 -14.47 2.75 -3.62
N PHE A 9 -15.72 2.41 -3.85
CA PHE A 9 -16.89 3.05 -3.26
C PHE A 9 -17.50 2.10 -2.24
N ILE A 10 -17.56 2.50 -0.96
CA ILE A 10 -18.06 1.65 0.12
C ILE A 10 -19.25 2.33 0.77
N PHE A 11 -20.40 1.67 0.78
CA PHE A 11 -21.57 2.05 1.57
C PHE A 11 -21.58 1.28 2.87
N ASP A 12 -21.93 1.98 3.95
CA ASP A 12 -22.29 1.40 5.23
C ASP A 12 -23.76 1.67 5.48
N HIS A 13 -24.58 0.63 5.33
CA HIS A 13 -26.03 0.71 5.49
C HIS A 13 -26.45 0.82 6.96
N ASP A 14 -25.63 0.34 7.90
CA ASP A 14 -25.94 0.40 9.33
C ASP A 14 -25.90 1.84 9.84
N THR A 15 -24.96 2.63 9.31
CA THR A 15 -24.73 4.01 9.75
C THR A 15 -25.14 5.08 8.73
N THR A 16 -25.63 4.68 7.56
CA THR A 16 -26.01 5.58 6.45
C THR A 16 -24.85 6.49 6.03
N HIS A 17 -23.65 5.92 5.97
CA HIS A 17 -22.44 6.59 5.51
C HIS A 17 -21.89 5.94 4.25
N PHE A 18 -21.08 6.68 3.51
CA PHE A 18 -20.29 6.11 2.44
C PHE A 18 -18.89 6.71 2.40
N SER A 19 -17.96 5.99 1.76
CA SER A 19 -16.61 6.50 1.50
C SER A 19 -16.15 6.14 0.09
N ILE A 20 -15.16 6.90 -0.38
CA ILE A 20 -14.53 6.73 -1.67
C ILE A 20 -13.02 6.75 -1.46
N SER A 21 -12.33 5.76 -2.02
CA SER A 21 -10.87 5.70 -2.05
C SER A 21 -10.36 5.50 -3.48
N GLY A 22 -9.34 6.24 -3.86
CA GLY A 22 -8.72 6.15 -5.18
C GLY A 22 -8.09 7.46 -5.64
N PRO A 23 -7.44 7.46 -6.82
CA PRO A 23 -7.33 6.33 -7.74
C PRO A 23 -6.43 5.22 -7.18
N ILE A 24 -6.81 3.96 -7.41
CA ILE A 24 -6.00 2.78 -7.06
C ILE A 24 -5.64 1.97 -8.31
N ASP A 25 -4.53 1.25 -8.24
CA ASP A 25 -4.14 0.26 -9.27
C ASP A 25 -5.12 -0.92 -9.24
N GLY A 26 -5.48 -1.45 -10.41
CA GLY A 26 -6.40 -2.57 -10.56
C GLY A 26 -5.91 -3.82 -9.83
N GLU A 27 -4.59 -4.01 -9.71
CA GLU A 27 -4.00 -5.12 -8.94
C GLU A 27 -4.29 -5.01 -7.43
N CYS A 28 -4.59 -3.81 -6.91
CA CYS A 28 -4.87 -3.59 -5.49
C CYS A 28 -6.37 -3.70 -5.16
N VAL A 29 -7.27 -3.74 -6.15
CA VAL A 29 -8.73 -3.82 -5.93
C VAL A 29 -9.12 -5.03 -5.08
N THR A 30 -8.46 -6.17 -5.27
CA THR A 30 -8.75 -7.39 -4.49
C THR A 30 -8.45 -7.24 -3.01
N ASP A 31 -7.41 -6.48 -2.64
CA ASP A 31 -7.06 -6.25 -1.24
C ASP A 31 -8.12 -5.37 -0.55
N TRP A 32 -8.71 -4.43 -1.30
CA TRP A 32 -9.82 -3.59 -0.84
C TRP A 32 -11.11 -4.38 -0.64
N LEU A 33 -11.47 -5.23 -1.60
CA LEU A 33 -12.65 -6.10 -1.48
C LEU A 33 -12.54 -7.02 -0.26
N LYS A 34 -11.35 -7.60 -0.04
CA LYS A 34 -11.10 -8.45 1.14
C LYS A 34 -11.25 -7.69 2.45
N ALA A 35 -10.78 -6.45 2.54
CA ALA A 35 -10.94 -5.62 3.73
C ALA A 35 -12.43 -5.35 4.05
N VAL A 36 -13.29 -5.21 3.03
CA VAL A 36 -14.74 -5.11 3.21
C VAL A 36 -15.35 -6.44 3.62
N GLU A 37 -14.95 -7.55 3.00
CA GLU A 37 -15.41 -8.91 3.37
C GLU A 37 -15.10 -9.24 4.84
N ASP A 38 -13.92 -8.83 5.34
CA ASP A 38 -13.54 -9.01 6.74
C ASP A 38 -14.51 -8.27 7.68
N GLU A 39 -14.99 -7.07 7.32
CA GLU A 39 -16.00 -6.33 8.10
C GLU A 39 -17.41 -6.91 7.95
N LEU A 40 -17.78 -7.40 6.76
CA LEU A 40 -19.03 -8.15 6.55
C LEU A 40 -19.09 -9.39 7.45
N SER A 41 -17.96 -10.10 7.60
CA SER A 41 -17.87 -11.28 8.46
C SER A 41 -18.07 -10.97 9.95
N LYS A 42 -17.86 -9.71 10.35
CA LYS A 42 -18.10 -9.19 11.71
C LYS A 42 -19.55 -8.74 11.92
N GLY A 43 -20.41 -8.83 10.89
CA GLY A 43 -21.84 -8.55 10.97
C GLY A 43 -22.27 -7.17 10.47
N ARG A 44 -21.35 -6.34 9.97
CA ARG A 44 -21.71 -5.04 9.37
C ARG A 44 -22.38 -5.22 8.01
N GLN A 45 -23.31 -4.35 7.67
CA GLN A 45 -23.98 -4.32 6.36
C GLN A 45 -23.26 -3.34 5.43
N LEU A 46 -22.20 -3.82 4.78
CA LEU A 46 -21.40 -3.04 3.84
C LEU A 46 -21.71 -3.43 2.39
N GLN A 47 -21.63 -2.46 1.47
CA GLN A 47 -21.65 -2.71 0.04
C GLN A 47 -20.48 -2.01 -0.62
N CYS A 48 -19.71 -2.73 -1.45
CA CYS A 48 -18.51 -2.21 -2.09
C CYS A 48 -18.62 -2.30 -3.62
N PHE A 49 -18.16 -1.26 -4.31
CA PHE A 49 -18.08 -1.19 -5.76
C PHE A 49 -16.71 -0.69 -6.19
N ASP A 50 -16.13 -1.32 -7.21
CA ASP A 50 -15.04 -0.74 -7.98
C ASP A 50 -15.62 0.05 -9.15
N LEU A 51 -15.37 1.36 -9.17
CA LEU A 51 -15.91 2.29 -10.15
C LEU A 51 -14.79 2.89 -10.98
N ASP A 52 -15.05 3.05 -12.27
CA ASP A 52 -14.24 3.91 -13.11
C ASP A 52 -14.55 5.40 -12.84
N LYS A 53 -13.61 6.26 -13.25
CA LYS A 53 -13.75 7.71 -13.11
C LYS A 53 -14.97 8.29 -13.83
N GLY A 54 -15.40 7.67 -14.93
CA GLY A 54 -16.52 8.12 -15.75
C GLY A 54 -17.87 8.00 -15.04
N VAL A 55 -18.05 6.97 -14.22
CA VAL A 55 -19.29 6.73 -13.47
C VAL A 55 -19.26 7.25 -12.03
N LEU A 56 -18.06 7.54 -11.48
CA LEU A 56 -17.87 7.97 -10.09
C LEU A 56 -18.79 9.13 -9.66
N ASN A 57 -18.87 10.18 -10.48
CA ASN A 57 -19.68 11.37 -10.18
C ASN A 57 -21.18 11.07 -10.12
N ALA A 58 -21.66 10.10 -10.90
CA ALA A 58 -23.08 9.70 -10.88
C ALA A 58 -23.41 8.97 -9.57
N TYR A 59 -22.55 8.05 -9.14
CA TYR A 59 -22.69 7.34 -7.86
C TYR A 59 -22.62 8.29 -6.67
N LEU A 60 -21.67 9.23 -6.68
CA LEU A 60 -21.55 10.29 -5.67
C LEU A 60 -22.86 11.07 -5.47
N ARG A 61 -23.42 11.59 -6.57
CA ARG A 61 -24.67 12.36 -6.53
C ARG A 61 -25.83 11.50 -6.05
N LYS A 62 -25.90 10.24 -6.51
CA LYS A 62 -26.94 9.30 -6.10
C LYS A 62 -26.86 9.01 -4.60
N ALA A 63 -25.69 8.70 -4.06
CA ALA A 63 -25.51 8.42 -2.63
C ALA A 63 -25.95 9.59 -1.75
N ILE A 64 -25.56 10.82 -2.12
CA ILE A 64 -25.97 12.04 -1.40
C ILE A 64 -27.49 12.24 -1.51
N SER A 65 -28.07 12.03 -2.70
CA SER A 65 -29.52 12.14 -2.91
C SER A 65 -30.31 11.08 -2.14
N ASP A 66 -29.73 9.90 -1.94
CA ASP A 66 -30.32 8.81 -1.16
C ASP A 66 -30.10 9.00 0.36
N GLY A 67 -29.51 10.11 0.78
CA GLY A 67 -29.37 10.52 2.18
C GLY A 67 -28.08 10.08 2.88
N TYR A 68 -27.12 9.51 2.14
CA TYR A 68 -25.86 9.08 2.73
C TYR A 68 -24.90 10.25 2.96
N THR A 69 -24.14 10.17 4.06
CA THR A 69 -23.10 11.15 4.39
C THR A 69 -21.72 10.60 4.05
N ILE A 70 -20.89 11.41 3.39
CA ILE A 70 -19.52 11.04 3.07
C ILE A 70 -18.62 11.10 4.31
N ILE A 71 -17.82 10.05 4.54
CA ILE A 71 -16.83 9.99 5.61
C ILE A 71 -15.51 9.42 5.12
N ASP A 72 -14.47 9.58 5.94
CA ASP A 72 -13.17 8.98 5.71
C ASP A 72 -13.27 7.45 5.77
N VAL A 73 -12.51 6.79 4.91
CA VAL A 73 -12.61 5.34 4.70
C VAL A 73 -12.16 4.53 5.91
N ASP A 74 -11.24 5.07 6.71
CA ASP A 74 -10.73 4.48 7.96
C ASP A 74 -11.78 4.41 9.07
N LYS A 75 -12.88 5.16 8.94
CA LYS A 75 -14.06 5.06 9.80
C LYS A 75 -15.01 3.92 9.39
N ILE A 76 -14.88 3.41 8.17
CA ILE A 76 -15.67 2.28 7.67
C ILE A 76 -14.88 0.98 7.75
N ILE A 77 -13.67 0.93 7.19
CA ILE A 77 -12.83 -0.26 7.18
C ILE A 77 -11.40 0.09 7.57
N ILE A 78 -10.57 -0.91 7.88
CA ILE A 78 -9.12 -0.71 7.91
C ILE A 78 -8.63 -0.78 6.46
N PRO A 79 -8.14 0.31 5.85
CA PRO A 79 -7.74 0.30 4.44
C PRO A 79 -6.57 -0.66 4.24
N PRO A 80 -6.53 -1.42 3.12
CA PRO A 80 -5.37 -2.24 2.81
C PRO A 80 -4.13 -1.37 2.61
N ARG A 81 -2.97 -1.92 2.92
CA ARG A 81 -1.68 -1.25 2.68
C ARG A 81 -1.49 -1.10 1.17
N ASP A 82 -1.04 0.09 0.76
CA ASP A 82 -0.56 0.30 -0.61
C ASP A 82 0.65 -0.61 -0.90
N THR A 83 0.44 -1.57 -1.80
CA THR A 83 1.44 -2.54 -2.28
C THR A 83 2.02 -2.16 -3.63
N SER A 84 1.60 -1.03 -4.22
CA SER A 84 2.08 -0.57 -5.55
C SER A 84 3.60 -0.41 -5.60
N ALA A 85 4.20 -0.01 -4.47
CA ALA A 85 5.63 0.15 -4.33
C ALA A 85 6.39 -1.18 -4.15
N ASP A 86 5.71 -2.30 -3.85
CA ASP A 86 6.31 -3.58 -3.50
C ASP A 86 7.21 -4.15 -4.61
N TYR A 87 8.25 -4.89 -4.21
CA TYR A 87 9.17 -5.48 -5.16
C TYR A 87 8.54 -6.69 -5.86
N LYS A 88 8.25 -6.59 -7.15
CA LYS A 88 7.63 -7.68 -7.94
C LYS A 88 8.63 -8.70 -8.53
N GLY A 89 9.93 -8.54 -8.27
CA GLY A 89 10.99 -9.37 -8.87
C GLY A 89 11.36 -10.62 -8.05
N LYS A 90 12.21 -11.48 -8.63
CA LYS A 90 12.73 -12.67 -7.95
C LYS A 90 13.96 -12.32 -7.11
N LEU A 91 13.86 -12.54 -5.80
CA LEU A 91 15.00 -12.39 -4.90
C LEU A 91 16.02 -13.53 -5.07
N PRO A 92 17.34 -13.24 -4.95
CA PRO A 92 18.36 -14.28 -4.95
C PRO A 92 18.22 -15.17 -3.71
N LYS A 93 18.75 -16.41 -3.78
CA LYS A 93 18.59 -17.44 -2.73
C LYS A 93 18.88 -16.91 -1.31
N TYR A 94 19.91 -16.09 -1.13
CA TYR A 94 20.28 -15.55 0.18
C TYR A 94 19.27 -14.54 0.76
N ALA A 95 18.38 -13.97 -0.07
CA ALA A 95 17.42 -12.95 0.29
C ALA A 95 15.96 -13.44 0.28
N GLN A 96 15.71 -14.70 -0.10
CA GLN A 96 14.35 -15.23 -0.28
C GLN A 96 13.49 -15.24 1.00
N LYS A 97 14.11 -15.21 2.19
CA LYS A 97 13.41 -15.18 3.47
C LYS A 97 13.01 -13.76 3.91
N ALA A 98 13.48 -12.72 3.23
CA ALA A 98 13.16 -11.34 3.56
C ALA A 98 11.72 -11.01 3.18
N LYS A 99 11.11 -10.07 3.91
CA LYS A 99 9.78 -9.58 3.57
C LYS A 99 9.86 -8.72 2.30
N ILE A 100 9.11 -9.11 1.28
CA ILE A 100 9.20 -8.55 -0.07
C ILE A 100 8.80 -7.06 -0.15
N ASP A 101 7.93 -6.62 0.75
CA ASP A 101 7.53 -5.23 0.94
C ASP A 101 8.66 -4.37 1.56
N ARG A 102 9.69 -4.99 2.14
CA ARG A 102 10.78 -4.32 2.88
C ARG A 102 12.15 -4.45 2.23
N VAL A 103 12.26 -5.08 1.05
CA VAL A 103 13.58 -5.27 0.42
C VAL A 103 14.08 -4.02 -0.30
N VAL A 104 15.37 -3.74 -0.21
CA VAL A 104 16.09 -2.72 -0.99
C VAL A 104 17.46 -3.24 -1.40
N LYS A 105 18.03 -2.66 -2.46
CA LYS A 105 19.46 -2.72 -2.76
C LYS A 105 20.16 -1.55 -2.11
N LEU A 106 21.29 -1.82 -1.46
CA LEU A 106 22.18 -0.80 -0.93
C LEU A 106 23.64 -1.20 -1.10
N LEU A 107 24.53 -0.20 -1.09
CA LEU A 107 25.96 -0.43 -0.98
C LEU A 107 26.31 -0.76 0.48
N CYS A 108 26.60 -2.04 0.76
CA CYS A 108 26.92 -2.45 2.12
C CYS A 108 28.36 -2.05 2.48
N LYS A 109 28.52 -0.95 3.23
CA LYS A 109 29.81 -0.47 3.80
C LYS A 109 30.39 -1.39 4.90
N GLY A 110 29.63 -2.43 5.29
CA GLY A 110 30.03 -3.45 6.26
C GLY A 110 30.91 -4.56 5.67
N GLY A 111 30.56 -5.81 5.99
CA GLY A 111 31.36 -6.98 5.61
C GLY A 111 31.35 -7.29 4.11
N CYS A 112 30.35 -6.82 3.36
CA CYS A 112 30.21 -7.19 1.95
C CYS A 112 30.96 -6.27 0.97
N LYS A 113 31.11 -4.98 1.31
CA LYS A 113 31.74 -3.94 0.46
C LYS A 113 31.24 -3.91 -0.99
N LYS A 114 29.97 -4.28 -1.22
CA LYS A 114 29.33 -4.36 -2.54
C LYS A 114 27.83 -4.08 -2.44
N ILE A 115 27.17 -3.89 -3.59
CA ILE A 115 25.70 -3.77 -3.66
C ILE A 115 25.08 -5.13 -3.31
N VAL A 116 24.16 -5.14 -2.36
CA VAL A 116 23.48 -6.33 -1.85
C VAL A 116 22.04 -6.01 -1.53
N TRP A 117 21.20 -7.05 -1.45
CA TRP A 117 19.88 -6.92 -0.87
C TRP A 117 19.95 -6.74 0.64
N ALA A 118 19.10 -5.85 1.15
CA ALA A 118 18.89 -5.55 2.55
C ALA A 118 17.39 -5.51 2.84
N GLU A 119 17.04 -5.70 4.11
CA GLU A 119 15.66 -5.64 4.59
C GLU A 119 15.49 -4.42 5.52
N MET A 120 14.52 -3.58 5.18
CA MET A 120 14.18 -2.39 5.93
C MET A 120 13.40 -2.73 7.21
N ASN A 121 13.49 -1.84 8.21
CA ASN A 121 12.64 -1.89 9.40
C ASN A 121 11.14 -1.70 9.10
N VAL A 122 10.82 -1.05 7.98
CA VAL A 122 9.46 -0.71 7.53
C VAL A 122 9.25 -1.10 6.06
N PRO A 123 7.99 -1.18 5.58
CA PRO A 123 7.72 -1.27 4.14
C PRO A 123 8.41 -0.13 3.37
N PHE A 124 8.87 -0.42 2.16
CA PHE A 124 9.57 0.57 1.33
C PHE A 124 8.62 1.72 0.98
N PRO A 125 8.93 2.95 1.42
CA PRO A 125 8.00 4.07 1.29
C PRO A 125 8.04 4.72 -0.10
N GLY A 126 8.81 4.18 -1.04
CA GLY A 126 9.08 4.82 -2.33
C GLY A 126 10.37 5.63 -2.35
N LYS A 127 10.93 5.78 -3.55
CA LYS A 127 12.20 6.48 -3.78
C LYS A 127 12.15 7.94 -3.34
N ASP A 128 11.04 8.63 -3.65
CA ASP A 128 10.89 10.06 -3.38
C ASP A 128 10.83 10.36 -1.88
N ILE A 129 10.19 9.49 -1.10
CA ILE A 129 10.16 9.61 0.36
C ILE A 129 11.57 9.37 0.93
N LEU A 130 12.23 8.28 0.53
CA LEU A 130 13.60 7.98 0.98
C LEU A 130 14.60 9.10 0.69
N ASN A 131 14.49 9.77 -0.47
CA ASN A 131 15.36 10.87 -0.85
C ASN A 131 15.17 12.13 0.01
N LYS A 132 13.98 12.31 0.58
CA LYS A 132 13.62 13.46 1.44
C LYS A 132 13.76 13.17 2.94
N SER A 133 14.10 11.93 3.30
CA SER A 133 14.20 11.49 4.68
C SER A 133 15.52 11.89 5.32
N ASP A 134 15.52 12.06 6.64
CA ASP A 134 16.72 12.35 7.40
C ASP A 134 17.51 11.07 7.70
N LEU A 135 18.79 11.24 8.01
CA LEU A 135 19.67 10.13 8.36
C LEU A 135 19.18 9.45 9.65
N GLY A 136 18.76 8.19 9.54
CA GLY A 136 18.31 7.39 10.68
C GLY A 136 16.80 7.17 10.76
N ASP A 137 15.99 7.89 9.98
CA ASP A 137 14.54 7.66 9.88
C ASP A 137 14.22 6.23 9.42
N TYR A 138 15.08 5.72 8.54
CA TYR A 138 14.99 4.37 7.99
C TYR A 138 16.27 3.61 8.26
N THR A 139 16.13 2.33 8.58
CA THR A 139 17.26 1.42 8.73
C THR A 139 17.06 0.20 7.84
N ALA A 140 18.15 -0.31 7.28
CA ALA A 140 18.13 -1.53 6.47
C ALA A 140 19.24 -2.48 6.90
N GLN A 141 18.88 -3.73 7.20
CA GLN A 141 19.82 -4.78 7.56
C GLN A 141 20.29 -5.51 6.30
N CYS A 142 21.60 -5.53 6.05
CA CYS A 142 22.20 -6.31 4.98
C CYS A 142 21.85 -7.80 5.15
N LEU A 143 21.23 -8.41 4.13
CA LEU A 143 20.77 -9.80 4.24
C LEU A 143 21.92 -10.81 4.24
N VAL A 144 23.11 -10.41 3.79
CA VAL A 144 24.34 -11.23 3.77
C VAL A 144 25.11 -11.14 5.09
N CYS A 145 25.55 -9.94 5.50
CA CYS A 145 26.44 -9.77 6.67
C CYS A 145 25.76 -9.19 7.92
N LYS A 146 24.44 -8.94 7.87
CA LYS A 146 23.61 -8.46 8.98
C LYS A 146 23.96 -7.08 9.56
N LYS A 147 24.94 -6.36 8.99
CA LYS A 147 25.18 -4.95 9.33
C LYS A 147 23.98 -4.08 8.97
N ILE A 148 23.68 -3.12 9.83
CA ILE A 148 22.60 -2.14 9.65
C ILE A 148 23.15 -0.89 8.97
N ALA A 149 22.50 -0.49 7.87
CA ALA A 149 22.70 0.80 7.21
C ALA A 149 21.63 1.79 7.68
N LYS A 150 22.02 3.06 7.80
CA LYS A 150 21.14 4.19 8.19
C LYS A 150 21.09 5.30 7.13
N ASP A 151 21.89 5.18 6.07
CA ASP A 151 22.04 6.16 5.01
C ASP A 151 21.19 5.78 3.78
N CYS A 152 19.93 6.24 3.76
CA CYS A 152 18.94 5.85 2.75
C CYS A 152 19.09 6.49 1.36
N TYR A 153 19.93 7.52 1.22
CA TYR A 153 20.07 8.32 -0.02
C TYR A 153 20.40 7.51 -1.28
N ASN A 154 21.05 6.35 -1.12
CA ASN A 154 21.47 5.49 -2.25
C ASN A 154 20.69 4.15 -2.31
N TRP A 155 19.58 4.03 -1.60
CA TRP A 155 18.78 2.80 -1.62
C TRP A 155 17.89 2.77 -2.87
N SER A 156 17.70 1.59 -3.43
CA SER A 156 16.89 1.35 -4.64
C SER A 156 16.26 -0.03 -4.64
N ARG A 157 15.46 -0.35 -5.65
CA ARG A 157 14.92 -1.70 -5.91
C ARG A 157 15.41 -2.21 -7.26
#